data_AF-A0A7S2SMR6-F1
#
_entry.id   AF-A0A7S2SMR6-F1
#
_cell.length_a   1.000
_cell.length_b   1.000
_cell.length_c   1.000
_cell.angle_alpha   90.00
_cell.angle_beta   90.00
_cell.angle_gamma   90.00
#
_symmetry.space_group_name_H-M   'P 1'
#
loop_
_entity.id
_entity.type
_entity.pdbx_description
1 polymer ?
#
loop_
_entity_poly.entity_id
_entity_poly.type
_entity_poly.pdbx_seq_one_letter_code
_entity_poly.pdbx_strand_id
1 'polypeptide(L)'
;PSHRMSAEDDALRQALEASLATFRQEQAQSVVLSSTHAKRRSELLSWMEPHPLVDGAVLQINTINQFHSVFGAMIRSFGAPSSICGFLAVANALLLARDLTAEQTPSLETATARLKDSSAVTPLVHQIMERIQTSRQRYMAEHQPSFPTAAARKAYLSDWVANYEISDVLRNEWDSMEGPPIDLSLIGFLRFNEWPERNSAKHEELARLEEMRRFGGKSGGDKGLLESFDRGRGESMFVLERFRPVRSLATPWEVQAEANAAVPPILVLDLNGHFAVAAMVGEHRGFAPGGLEQAPALAIFNTTDGAYLSGSAALCVSQAFDLYHHESEDLGPSDEVGEGDEPAVAALPDAGTLQPEPVAPPVPPSSAECGL
;
A
#
# COMPACT_ATOMS: atom_id res chain seq x y z
N PRO A 1 -15.59 -19.69 -43.70
CA PRO A 1 -15.59 -21.10 -43.22
C PRO A 1 -15.42 -21.14 -41.70
N SER A 2 -16.52 -21.28 -40.96
CA SER A 2 -16.47 -21.45 -39.51
C SER A 2 -15.87 -22.82 -39.21
N HIS A 3 -14.73 -22.86 -38.52
CA HIS A 3 -14.22 -24.08 -37.93
C HIS A 3 -15.27 -24.56 -36.91
N ARG A 4 -16.02 -25.61 -37.24
CA ARG A 4 -16.81 -26.32 -36.25
C ARG A 4 -15.83 -26.95 -35.27
N MET A 5 -15.84 -26.48 -34.03
CA MET A 5 -15.20 -27.21 -32.92
C MET A 5 -15.76 -28.62 -32.89
N SER A 6 -14.89 -29.60 -32.67
CA SER A 6 -15.31 -30.99 -32.57
C SER A 6 -16.05 -31.20 -31.25
N ALA A 7 -16.90 -32.24 -31.18
CA ALA A 7 -17.55 -32.62 -29.93
C ALA A 7 -16.54 -32.96 -28.81
N GLU A 8 -15.32 -33.36 -29.18
CA GLU A 8 -14.22 -33.63 -28.27
C GLU A 8 -13.64 -32.33 -27.67
N ASP A 9 -13.53 -31.27 -28.48
CA ASP A 9 -13.08 -29.94 -28.00
C ASP A 9 -14.07 -29.33 -27.01
N ASP A 10 -15.37 -29.51 -27.26
CA ASP A 10 -16.43 -29.04 -26.36
C ASP A 10 -16.42 -29.82 -25.03
N ALA A 11 -16.21 -31.14 -25.07
CA ALA A 11 -16.11 -31.96 -23.87
C ALA A 11 -14.86 -31.62 -23.04
N LEU A 12 -13.71 -31.39 -23.69
CA LEU A 12 -12.48 -30.96 -23.01
C LEU A 12 -12.64 -29.58 -22.36
N ARG A 13 -13.29 -28.63 -23.05
CA ARG A 13 -13.57 -27.30 -22.50
C ARG A 13 -14.46 -27.37 -21.26
N GLN A 14 -15.53 -28.16 -21.30
CA GLN A 14 -16.43 -28.36 -20.15
C GLN A 14 -15.72 -29.03 -18.97
N ALA A 15 -14.88 -30.04 -19.24
CA ALA A 15 -14.07 -30.69 -18.20
C ALA A 15 -13.07 -29.72 -17.56
N LEU A 16 -12.44 -28.86 -18.36
CA LEU A 16 -11.53 -27.83 -17.87
C LEU A 16 -12.28 -26.78 -17.04
N GLU A 17 -13.45 -26.30 -17.49
CA GLU A 17 -14.28 -25.36 -16.74
C GLU A 17 -14.77 -25.96 -15.40
N ALA A 18 -15.21 -27.21 -15.39
CA ALA A 18 -15.60 -27.91 -14.16
C ALA A 18 -14.41 -28.11 -13.20
N SER A 19 -13.24 -28.48 -13.72
CA SER A 19 -12.01 -28.61 -12.92
C SER A 19 -11.56 -27.26 -12.35
N LEU A 20 -11.64 -26.18 -13.13
CA LEU A 20 -11.37 -24.82 -12.67
C LEU A 20 -12.38 -24.35 -11.62
N ALA A 21 -13.66 -24.71 -11.76
CA ALA A 21 -14.69 -24.38 -10.78
C ALA A 21 -14.45 -25.10 -9.45
N THR A 22 -14.16 -26.40 -9.48
CA THR A 22 -13.79 -27.18 -8.28
C THR A 22 -12.53 -26.62 -7.64
N PHE A 23 -11.49 -26.32 -8.42
CA PHE A 23 -10.25 -25.71 -7.93
C PHE A 23 -10.51 -24.35 -7.27
N ARG A 24 -11.34 -23.48 -7.86
CA ARG A 24 -11.74 -22.20 -7.26
C ARG A 24 -12.54 -22.39 -5.98
N GLN A 25 -13.41 -23.39 -5.92
CA GLN A 25 -14.18 -23.72 -4.73
C GLN A 25 -13.27 -24.25 -3.61
N GLU A 26 -12.32 -25.12 -3.92
CA GLU A 26 -11.30 -25.62 -2.98
C GLU A 26 -10.38 -24.51 -2.49
N GLN A 27 -9.92 -23.61 -3.38
CA GLN A 27 -9.14 -22.44 -3.00
C GLN A 27 -9.95 -21.48 -2.12
N ALA A 28 -11.23 -21.26 -2.41
CA ALA A 28 -12.12 -20.47 -1.56
C ALA A 28 -12.31 -21.09 -0.16
N GLN A 29 -12.08 -22.40 -0.03
CA GLN A 29 -12.11 -23.12 1.25
C GLN A 29 -10.74 -23.20 1.94
N SER A 30 -9.65 -22.82 1.28
CA SER A 30 -8.33 -22.79 1.93
C SER A 30 -8.16 -21.49 2.72
N VAL A 31 -7.80 -21.61 3.99
CA VAL A 31 -7.38 -20.47 4.82
C VAL A 31 -6.07 -19.88 4.29
N VAL A 32 -5.19 -20.72 3.75
CA VAL A 32 -3.84 -20.36 3.31
C VAL A 32 -3.72 -20.53 1.81
N LEU A 33 -3.28 -19.46 1.15
CA LEU A 33 -2.98 -19.43 -0.27
C LEU A 33 -1.56 -19.96 -0.52
N SER A 34 -1.39 -20.69 -1.61
CA SER A 34 -0.10 -21.30 -2.01
C SER A 34 0.52 -20.65 -3.24
N SER A 35 -0.22 -19.80 -3.93
CA SER A 35 0.18 -19.09 -5.13
C SER A 35 1.35 -18.13 -4.84
N THR A 36 2.34 -18.15 -5.74
CA THR A 36 3.52 -17.29 -5.71
C THR A 36 3.74 -16.74 -7.12
N HIS A 37 4.06 -15.46 -7.22
CA HIS A 37 4.40 -14.79 -8.47
C HIS A 37 5.76 -14.12 -8.33
N ALA A 38 6.42 -13.94 -9.46
CA ALA A 38 7.81 -13.55 -9.50
C ALA A 38 8.06 -12.75 -10.78
N LYS A 39 8.69 -11.58 -10.67
CA LYS A 39 9.13 -10.76 -11.80
C LYS A 39 10.47 -10.10 -11.51
N ARG A 40 11.21 -9.74 -12.56
CA ARG A 40 12.36 -8.84 -12.40
C ARG A 40 11.85 -7.41 -12.18
N ARG A 41 12.58 -6.60 -11.40
CA ARG A 41 12.24 -5.19 -11.19
C ARG A 41 12.11 -4.45 -12.52
N SER A 42 13.01 -4.71 -13.46
CA SER A 42 12.98 -4.18 -14.84
C SER A 42 11.75 -4.57 -15.68
N GLU A 43 10.98 -5.58 -15.28
CA GLU A 43 9.75 -6.00 -15.95
C GLU A 43 8.49 -5.32 -15.36
N LEU A 44 8.63 -4.60 -14.26
CA LEU A 44 7.54 -3.86 -13.65
C LEU A 44 7.36 -2.49 -14.29
N LEU A 45 6.12 -2.00 -14.29
CA LEU A 45 5.85 -0.62 -14.67
C LEU A 45 6.63 0.32 -13.74
N SER A 46 7.36 1.26 -14.32
CA SER A 46 8.03 2.33 -13.58
C SER A 46 7.33 3.64 -13.88
N TRP A 47 7.09 4.44 -12.85
CA TRP A 47 6.67 5.83 -13.00
C TRP A 47 7.87 6.79 -12.93
N MET A 48 9.03 6.30 -12.49
CA MET A 48 10.28 7.05 -12.44
C MET A 48 11.11 6.78 -13.71
N GLU A 49 11.40 7.84 -14.48
CA GLU A 49 12.51 7.91 -15.46
C GLU A 49 13.38 9.15 -15.16
N PRO A 50 14.70 9.14 -15.44
CA PRO A 50 15.64 8.01 -15.46
C PRO A 50 16.70 8.20 -14.37
N HIS A 51 16.51 7.60 -13.20
CA HIS A 51 17.65 7.25 -12.33
C HIS A 51 18.11 5.84 -12.71
N PRO A 52 19.40 5.50 -12.58
CA PRO A 52 19.85 4.14 -12.76
C PRO A 52 19.04 3.23 -11.82
N LEU A 53 18.17 2.41 -12.42
CA LEU A 53 17.34 1.48 -11.67
C LEU A 53 18.19 0.27 -11.31
N VAL A 54 18.30 -0.02 -10.02
CA VAL A 54 18.83 -1.31 -9.56
C VAL A 54 17.84 -2.39 -9.99
N ASP A 55 18.32 -3.36 -10.76
CA ASP A 55 17.52 -4.52 -11.13
C ASP A 55 17.59 -5.57 -10.03
N GLY A 56 16.53 -6.37 -9.89
CA GLY A 56 16.45 -7.39 -8.86
C GLY A 56 15.16 -8.18 -8.93
N ALA A 57 14.88 -8.95 -7.88
CA ALA A 57 13.73 -9.83 -7.81
C ALA A 57 12.57 -9.18 -7.05
N VAL A 58 11.37 -9.22 -7.63
CA VAL A 58 10.14 -8.90 -6.92
C VAL A 58 9.29 -10.15 -6.83
N LEU A 59 9.05 -10.58 -5.59
CA LEU A 59 8.28 -11.76 -5.25
C LEU A 59 6.93 -11.32 -4.71
N GLN A 60 5.86 -11.98 -5.15
CA GLN A 60 4.57 -11.93 -4.50
C GLN A 60 4.26 -13.30 -3.91
N ILE A 61 4.01 -13.35 -2.62
CA ILE A 61 3.67 -14.57 -1.88
C ILE A 61 2.27 -14.39 -1.32
N ASN A 62 1.35 -15.25 -1.74
CA ASN A 62 0.01 -15.21 -1.17
C ASN A 62 0.02 -15.94 0.18
N THR A 63 -0.64 -15.33 1.17
CA THR A 63 -0.61 -15.72 2.59
C THR A 63 -1.97 -16.23 3.03
N ILE A 64 -2.68 -15.52 3.90
CA ILE A 64 -4.02 -15.90 4.35
C ILE A 64 -5.05 -15.35 3.36
N ASN A 65 -6.03 -16.18 3.01
CA ASN A 65 -7.15 -15.80 2.15
C ASN A 65 -8.12 -14.88 2.91
N GLN A 66 -8.17 -13.60 2.55
CA GLN A 66 -9.02 -12.61 3.20
C GLN A 66 -10.52 -12.93 3.10
N PHE A 67 -10.93 -13.73 2.11
CA PHE A 67 -12.33 -14.11 1.88
C PHE A 67 -12.71 -15.41 2.58
N HIS A 68 -11.79 -16.04 3.31
CA HIS A 68 -12.06 -17.31 3.95
C HIS A 68 -13.11 -17.17 5.07
N SER A 69 -13.98 -18.17 5.17
CA SER A 69 -15.12 -18.18 6.10
C SER A 69 -14.76 -18.04 7.58
N VAL A 70 -13.50 -18.34 7.96
CA VAL A 70 -12.97 -18.17 9.33
C VAL A 70 -13.14 -16.73 9.84
N PHE A 71 -13.05 -15.74 8.94
CA PHE A 71 -13.25 -14.32 9.30
C PHE A 71 -14.73 -13.92 9.34
N GLY A 72 -15.65 -14.76 8.85
CA GLY A 72 -17.04 -14.38 8.67
C GLY A 72 -17.76 -13.99 9.96
N ALA A 73 -17.45 -14.65 11.09
CA ALA A 73 -18.00 -14.26 12.39
C ALA A 73 -17.50 -12.88 12.83
N MET A 74 -16.20 -12.63 12.66
CA MET A 74 -15.53 -11.38 13.00
C MET A 74 -16.02 -10.21 12.13
N ILE A 75 -16.10 -10.41 10.81
CA ILE A 75 -16.64 -9.42 9.86
C ILE A 75 -18.06 -9.01 10.26
N ARG A 76 -18.91 -9.98 10.62
CA ARG A 76 -20.28 -9.69 11.08
C ARG A 76 -20.34 -8.98 12.42
N SER A 77 -19.50 -9.34 13.39
CA SER A 77 -19.51 -8.69 14.72
C SER A 77 -19.05 -7.24 14.64
N PHE A 78 -18.06 -6.95 13.80
CA PHE A 78 -17.55 -5.59 13.62
C PHE A 78 -18.31 -4.78 12.56
N GLY A 79 -19.23 -5.41 11.81
CA GLY A 79 -19.91 -4.75 10.70
C GLY A 79 -18.95 -4.32 9.58
N ALA A 80 -17.81 -5.00 9.46
CA ALA A 80 -16.74 -4.69 8.52
C ALA A 80 -17.10 -5.08 7.08
N PRO A 81 -16.38 -4.58 6.06
CA PRO A 81 -16.48 -5.06 4.68
C PRO A 81 -16.10 -6.54 4.56
N SER A 82 -16.56 -7.21 3.50
CA SER A 82 -16.16 -8.58 3.19
C SER A 82 -14.70 -8.69 2.74
N SER A 83 -14.16 -7.64 2.10
CA SER A 83 -12.74 -7.51 1.81
C SER A 83 -12.03 -6.91 3.03
N ILE A 84 -11.14 -7.67 3.65
CA ILE A 84 -10.45 -7.30 4.90
C ILE A 84 -8.94 -7.09 4.72
N CYS A 85 -8.48 -6.85 3.49
CA CYS A 85 -7.06 -6.68 3.18
C CYS A 85 -6.37 -5.57 3.99
N GLY A 86 -7.03 -4.45 4.27
CA GLY A 86 -6.47 -3.38 5.11
C GLY A 86 -6.14 -3.87 6.53
N PHE A 87 -7.07 -4.60 7.16
CA PHE A 87 -6.85 -5.18 8.49
C PHE A 87 -5.73 -6.22 8.47
N LEU A 88 -5.69 -7.09 7.46
CA LEU A 88 -4.66 -8.11 7.32
C LEU A 88 -3.29 -7.52 7.01
N ALA A 89 -3.21 -6.47 6.19
CA ALA A 89 -1.95 -5.81 5.86
C ALA A 89 -1.33 -5.19 7.13
N VAL A 90 -2.14 -4.49 7.93
CA VAL A 90 -1.66 -3.96 9.21
C VAL A 90 -1.25 -5.09 10.15
N ALA A 91 -2.06 -6.15 10.31
CA ALA A 91 -1.71 -7.30 11.14
C ALA A 91 -0.39 -7.98 10.72
N ASN A 92 -0.19 -8.16 9.41
CA ASN A 92 1.02 -8.77 8.86
C ASN A 92 2.25 -7.88 9.10
N ALA A 93 2.14 -6.56 8.90
CA ALA A 93 3.24 -5.64 9.15
C ALA A 93 3.66 -5.68 10.64
N LEU A 94 2.69 -5.70 11.55
CA LEU A 94 2.93 -5.80 12.98
C LEU A 94 3.54 -7.15 13.37
N LEU A 95 3.11 -8.26 12.76
CA LEU A 95 3.74 -9.56 13.02
C LEU A 95 5.19 -9.60 12.58
N LEU A 96 5.51 -9.10 11.39
CA LEU A 96 6.89 -9.03 10.93
C LEU A 96 7.73 -8.14 11.84
N ALA A 97 7.22 -6.97 12.24
CA ALA A 97 7.96 -6.03 13.08
C ALA A 97 8.22 -6.56 14.51
N ARG A 98 7.40 -7.50 15.01
CA ARG A 98 7.66 -8.18 16.31
C ARG A 98 8.89 -9.07 16.28
N ASP A 99 9.18 -9.66 15.13
CA ASP A 99 10.21 -10.67 14.98
C ASP A 99 11.53 -10.06 14.45
N LEU A 100 11.58 -8.75 14.23
CA LEU A 100 12.72 -8.02 13.68
C LEU A 100 13.30 -6.98 14.65
N THR A 101 14.59 -6.72 14.46
CA THR A 101 15.28 -5.53 14.94
C THR A 101 15.65 -4.65 13.76
N ALA A 102 16.04 -3.39 13.99
CA ALA A 102 16.39 -2.45 12.92
C ALA A 102 17.51 -2.93 11.99
N GLU A 103 18.37 -3.83 12.45
CA GLU A 103 19.50 -4.38 11.68
C GLU A 103 19.14 -5.71 10.98
N GLN A 104 17.94 -6.25 11.19
CA GLN A 104 17.56 -7.57 10.71
C GLN A 104 16.63 -7.48 9.51
N THR A 105 16.96 -8.29 8.51
CA THR A 105 16.07 -8.62 7.40
C THR A 105 15.51 -10.03 7.64
N PRO A 106 14.19 -10.24 7.59
CA PRO A 106 13.63 -11.58 7.76
C PRO A 106 14.08 -12.49 6.60
N SER A 107 14.27 -13.78 6.89
CA SER A 107 14.31 -14.76 5.80
C SER A 107 12.93 -14.87 5.16
N LEU A 108 12.91 -15.14 3.86
CA LEU A 108 11.66 -15.28 3.11
C LEU A 108 10.79 -16.40 3.69
N GLU A 109 11.41 -17.52 4.07
CA GLU A 109 10.76 -18.69 4.64
C GLU A 109 10.15 -18.38 6.01
N THR A 110 10.89 -17.69 6.89
CA THR A 110 10.39 -17.31 8.22
C THR A 110 9.24 -16.33 8.10
N ALA A 111 9.37 -15.27 7.29
CA ALA A 111 8.28 -14.32 7.06
C ALA A 111 7.04 -15.02 6.48
N THR A 112 7.22 -15.89 5.49
CA THR A 112 6.11 -16.62 4.86
C THR A 112 5.41 -17.56 5.84
N ALA A 113 6.17 -18.34 6.61
CA ALA A 113 5.61 -19.25 7.62
C ALA A 113 4.82 -18.47 8.68
N ARG A 114 5.37 -17.34 9.13
CA ARG A 114 4.76 -16.47 10.12
C ARG A 114 3.44 -15.88 9.64
N LEU A 115 3.40 -15.34 8.43
CA LEU A 115 2.21 -14.71 7.86
C LEU A 115 1.14 -15.70 7.38
N LYS A 116 1.49 -16.99 7.26
CA LYS A 116 0.53 -18.09 7.02
C LYS A 116 -0.03 -18.70 8.31
N ASP A 117 0.51 -18.34 9.47
CA ASP A 117 0.00 -18.79 10.76
C ASP A 117 -1.28 -18.02 11.14
N SER A 118 -2.43 -18.58 10.76
CA SER A 118 -3.73 -18.01 11.09
C SER A 118 -3.96 -17.81 12.60
N SER A 119 -3.30 -18.60 13.46
CA SER A 119 -3.45 -18.47 14.91
C SER A 119 -2.72 -17.23 15.45
N ALA A 120 -1.64 -16.80 14.79
CA ALA A 120 -0.93 -15.57 15.09
C ALA A 120 -1.60 -14.34 14.46
N VAL A 121 -2.11 -14.46 13.23
CA VAL A 121 -2.71 -13.34 12.47
C VAL A 121 -4.10 -12.96 12.99
N THR A 122 -4.96 -13.95 13.25
CA THR A 122 -6.39 -13.70 13.57
C THR A 122 -6.59 -12.80 14.81
N PRO A 123 -5.86 -12.98 15.93
CA PRO A 123 -6.00 -12.09 17.09
C PRO A 123 -5.63 -10.63 16.80
N LEU A 124 -4.67 -10.38 15.91
CA LEU A 124 -4.31 -9.01 15.52
C LEU A 124 -5.36 -8.39 14.62
N VAL A 125 -5.87 -9.16 13.64
CA VAL A 125 -6.99 -8.70 12.79
C VAL A 125 -8.19 -8.30 13.64
N HIS A 126 -8.54 -9.10 14.66
CA HIS A 126 -9.61 -8.77 15.60
C HIS A 126 -9.39 -7.42 16.28
N GLN A 127 -8.21 -7.21 16.88
CA GLN A 127 -7.90 -5.96 17.57
C GLN A 127 -7.92 -4.74 16.62
N ILE A 128 -7.44 -4.89 15.39
CA ILE A 128 -7.45 -3.81 14.39
C ILE A 128 -8.89 -3.51 13.96
N MET A 129 -9.73 -4.53 13.74
CA MET A 129 -11.15 -4.35 13.44
C MET A 129 -11.89 -3.62 14.57
N GLU A 130 -11.64 -3.99 15.82
CA GLU A 130 -12.24 -3.35 16.99
C GLU A 130 -11.88 -1.86 17.07
N ARG A 131 -10.62 -1.52 16.80
CA ARG A 131 -10.12 -0.15 16.82
C ARG A 131 -10.74 0.72 15.75
N ILE A 132 -10.72 0.24 14.50
CA ILE A 132 -11.35 0.95 13.38
C ILE A 132 -12.85 1.09 13.62
N GLN A 133 -13.54 0.03 14.06
CA GLN A 133 -14.97 0.11 14.38
C GLN A 133 -15.24 1.14 15.48
N THR A 134 -14.44 1.15 16.55
CA THR A 134 -14.58 2.11 17.65
C THR A 134 -14.37 3.54 17.15
N SER A 135 -13.37 3.78 16.30
CA SER A 135 -13.12 5.08 15.68
C SER A 135 -14.32 5.55 14.85
N ARG A 136 -14.81 4.70 13.93
CA ARG A 136 -15.99 4.97 13.10
C ARG A 136 -17.24 5.25 13.94
N GLN A 137 -17.48 4.46 15.00
CA GLN A 137 -18.61 4.67 15.90
C GLN A 137 -18.52 6.01 16.64
N ARG A 138 -17.32 6.39 17.10
CA ARG A 138 -17.07 7.69 17.73
C ARG A 138 -17.38 8.83 16.76
N TYR A 139 -16.85 8.77 15.54
CA TYR A 139 -17.11 9.80 14.53
C TYR A 139 -18.60 9.91 14.21
N MET A 140 -19.30 8.78 14.02
CA MET A 140 -20.74 8.76 13.83
C MET A 140 -21.52 9.41 14.99
N ALA A 141 -21.08 9.19 16.24
CA ALA A 141 -21.72 9.76 17.41
C ALA A 141 -21.55 11.29 17.48
N GLU A 142 -20.40 11.81 17.02
CA GLU A 142 -20.08 13.23 16.94
C GLU A 142 -20.74 13.93 15.73
N HIS A 143 -20.98 13.19 14.64
CA HIS A 143 -21.49 13.72 13.37
C HIS A 143 -22.85 13.13 12.99
N GLN A 144 -23.76 12.98 13.97
CA GLN A 144 -25.08 12.37 13.77
C GLN A 144 -25.87 12.91 12.56
N PRO A 145 -25.87 14.23 12.24
CA PRO A 145 -26.57 14.76 11.07
C PRO A 145 -26.10 14.17 9.73
N SER A 146 -24.84 13.73 9.63
CA SER A 146 -24.28 13.07 8.45
C SER A 146 -24.77 11.63 8.28
N PHE A 147 -25.39 11.04 9.31
CA PHE A 147 -25.83 9.64 9.33
C PHE A 147 -27.31 9.51 9.72
N PRO A 148 -28.25 10.11 8.96
CA PRO A 148 -29.64 10.24 9.38
C PRO A 148 -30.38 8.90 9.49
N THR A 149 -29.99 7.90 8.70
CA THR A 149 -30.69 6.60 8.61
C THR A 149 -29.84 5.46 9.14
N ALA A 150 -30.49 4.36 9.54
CA ALA A 150 -29.78 3.12 9.89
C ALA A 150 -28.99 2.55 8.71
N ALA A 151 -29.49 2.72 7.48
CA ALA A 151 -28.81 2.30 6.27
C ALA A 151 -27.50 3.09 6.04
N ALA A 152 -27.51 4.41 6.23
CA ALA A 152 -26.32 5.25 6.10
C ALA A 152 -25.24 4.87 7.14
N ARG A 153 -25.65 4.63 8.39
CA ARG A 153 -24.75 4.16 9.46
C ARG A 153 -24.14 2.79 9.11
N LYS A 154 -24.97 1.85 8.66
CA LYS A 154 -24.50 0.53 8.25
C LYS A 154 -23.53 0.63 7.09
N ALA A 155 -23.86 1.42 6.06
CA ALA A 155 -23.03 1.60 4.88
C ALA A 155 -21.63 2.13 5.25
N TYR A 156 -21.56 3.17 6.09
CA TYR A 156 -20.31 3.74 6.57
C TYR A 156 -19.51 2.76 7.43
N LEU A 157 -20.14 2.01 8.35
CA LEU A 157 -19.45 1.00 9.15
C LEU A 157 -18.88 -0.14 8.29
N SER A 158 -19.57 -0.50 7.21
CA SER A 158 -19.16 -1.55 6.26
C SER A 158 -18.31 -1.08 5.10
N ASP A 159 -17.92 0.21 5.07
CA ASP A 159 -17.11 0.75 3.99
C ASP A 159 -15.69 0.17 4.03
N TRP A 160 -14.98 0.22 2.91
CA TRP A 160 -13.60 -0.25 2.84
C TRP A 160 -12.71 0.50 3.84
N VAL A 161 -11.62 -0.14 4.27
CA VAL A 161 -10.64 0.51 5.14
C VAL A 161 -9.93 1.58 4.34
N ALA A 162 -9.95 2.81 4.82
CA ALA A 162 -9.29 3.94 4.19
C ALA A 162 -7.82 4.08 4.62
N ASN A 163 -7.02 4.77 3.82
CA ASN A 163 -5.61 5.01 4.11
C ASN A 163 -5.37 5.74 5.45
N TYR A 164 -6.24 6.69 5.81
CA TYR A 164 -6.11 7.38 7.08
C TYR A 164 -6.36 6.46 8.29
N GLU A 165 -7.20 5.43 8.15
CA GLU A 165 -7.50 4.47 9.21
C GLU A 165 -6.30 3.55 9.48
N ILE A 166 -5.66 3.07 8.41
CA ILE A 166 -4.37 2.35 8.50
C ILE A 166 -3.33 3.22 9.22
N SER A 167 -3.26 4.49 8.86
CA SER A 167 -2.32 5.44 9.45
C SER A 167 -2.61 5.68 10.94
N ASP A 168 -3.86 5.88 11.33
CA ASP A 168 -4.25 6.12 12.72
C ASP A 168 -3.93 4.91 13.60
N VAL A 169 -4.20 3.68 13.11
CA VAL A 169 -3.83 2.44 13.82
C VAL A 169 -2.32 2.35 14.03
N LEU A 170 -1.52 2.60 12.98
CA LEU A 170 -0.06 2.52 13.03
C LEU A 170 0.60 3.69 13.78
N ARG A 171 -0.12 4.77 14.07
CA ARG A 171 0.40 5.94 14.82
C ARG A 171 0.18 5.84 16.32
N ASN A 172 -1.08 5.71 16.71
CA ASN A 172 -1.52 6.11 18.05
C ASN A 172 -2.04 4.94 18.88
N GLU A 173 -2.36 3.84 18.21
CA GLU A 173 -3.17 2.80 18.83
C GLU A 173 -2.36 1.58 19.25
N TRP A 174 -1.19 1.38 18.64
CA TRP A 174 -0.35 0.22 18.93
C TRP A 174 0.16 0.17 20.37
N ASP A 175 0.57 1.31 20.95
CA ASP A 175 1.10 1.36 22.32
C ASP A 175 0.09 0.84 23.36
N SER A 176 -1.19 0.72 23.00
CA SER A 176 -2.28 0.20 23.84
C SER A 176 -2.73 -1.22 23.47
N MET A 177 -2.08 -1.91 22.53
CA MET A 177 -2.42 -3.28 22.15
C MET A 177 -1.76 -4.31 23.06
N GLU A 178 -2.47 -5.42 23.30
CA GLU A 178 -1.92 -6.53 24.07
C GLU A 178 -0.79 -7.22 23.28
N GLY A 179 0.37 -7.34 23.91
CA GLY A 179 1.51 -8.05 23.35
C GLY A 179 2.85 -7.40 23.65
N PRO A 180 3.94 -7.94 23.09
CA PRO A 180 5.24 -7.31 23.18
C PRO A 180 5.23 -5.94 22.48
N PRO A 181 6.03 -4.98 22.96
CA PRO A 181 6.19 -3.70 22.29
C PRO A 181 6.70 -3.93 20.86
N ILE A 182 6.19 -3.14 19.90
CA ILE A 182 6.68 -3.13 18.53
C ILE A 182 7.38 -1.81 18.30
N ASP A 183 8.57 -1.89 17.72
CA ASP A 183 9.22 -0.71 17.20
C ASP A 183 8.56 -0.27 15.89
N LEU A 184 7.67 0.72 15.99
CA LEU A 184 6.98 1.28 14.83
C LEU A 184 7.93 2.05 13.88
N SER A 185 9.20 2.26 14.23
CA SER A 185 10.19 2.76 13.26
C SER A 185 10.51 1.74 12.17
N LEU A 186 10.18 0.46 12.40
CA LEU A 186 10.35 -0.62 11.43
C LEU A 186 9.27 -0.66 10.34
N ILE A 187 8.18 0.09 10.54
CA ILE A 187 7.01 0.09 9.63
C ILE A 187 6.86 1.46 8.98
N GLY A 188 6.74 1.45 7.65
CA GLY A 188 6.29 2.58 6.85
C GLY A 188 4.98 2.24 6.13
N PHE A 189 4.35 3.26 5.57
CA PHE A 189 3.19 3.09 4.69
C PHE A 189 3.41 3.82 3.39
N LEU A 190 3.65 3.07 2.31
CA LEU A 190 3.72 3.60 0.97
C LEU A 190 2.32 3.55 0.34
N ARG A 191 1.76 4.71 0.02
CA ARG A 191 0.40 4.80 -0.50
C ARG A 191 0.25 5.70 -1.70
N PHE A 192 -0.83 5.50 -2.45
CA PHE A 192 -1.22 6.43 -3.50
C PHE A 192 -1.56 7.80 -2.89
N ASN A 193 -1.23 8.85 -3.62
CA ASN A 193 -1.67 10.19 -3.32
C ASN A 193 -3.17 10.32 -3.65
N GLU A 194 -3.98 10.57 -2.63
CA GLU A 194 -5.45 10.71 -2.74
C GLU A 194 -5.90 12.16 -2.87
N TRP A 195 -4.97 13.14 -2.91
CA TRP A 195 -5.32 14.54 -3.16
C TRP A 195 -6.18 14.75 -4.42
N PRO A 196 -5.92 14.08 -5.56
CA PRO A 196 -6.77 14.16 -6.74
C PRO A 196 -8.25 13.76 -6.51
N GLU A 197 -8.54 13.02 -5.45
CA GLU A 197 -9.88 12.50 -5.11
C GLU A 197 -10.63 13.36 -4.10
N ARG A 198 -10.04 14.47 -3.68
CA ARG A 198 -10.60 15.38 -2.67
C ARG A 198 -12.05 15.79 -2.95
N ASN A 199 -12.41 16.00 -4.21
CA ASN A 199 -13.75 16.46 -4.57
C ASN A 199 -14.83 15.39 -4.38
N SER A 200 -14.46 14.11 -4.31
CA SER A 200 -15.36 12.98 -4.06
C SER A 200 -15.28 12.42 -2.64
N ALA A 201 -14.21 12.75 -1.91
CA ALA A 201 -14.00 12.32 -0.54
C ALA A 201 -15.10 12.83 0.41
N LYS A 202 -15.40 12.03 1.44
CA LYS A 202 -16.44 12.32 2.43
C LYS A 202 -15.90 12.20 3.85
N HIS A 203 -16.67 12.70 4.82
CA HIS A 203 -16.41 12.48 6.25
C HIS A 203 -14.97 12.82 6.69
N GLU A 204 -14.33 11.96 7.48
CA GLU A 204 -12.94 12.16 7.94
C GLU A 204 -11.95 12.24 6.80
N GLU A 205 -12.13 11.42 5.76
CA GLU A 205 -11.24 11.35 4.61
C GLU A 205 -11.05 12.75 4.00
N LEU A 206 -12.15 13.48 3.78
CA LEU A 206 -12.10 14.85 3.24
C LEU A 206 -11.25 15.79 4.11
N ALA A 207 -11.34 15.68 5.44
CA ALA A 207 -10.53 16.48 6.35
C ALA A 207 -9.05 16.04 6.31
N ARG A 208 -8.81 14.73 6.24
CA ARG A 208 -7.46 14.13 6.24
C ARG A 208 -6.69 14.39 4.95
N LEU A 209 -7.37 14.52 3.81
CA LEU A 209 -6.72 14.83 2.53
C LEU A 209 -5.99 16.17 2.53
N GLU A 210 -6.29 17.09 3.44
CA GLU A 210 -5.53 18.34 3.58
C GLU A 210 -4.04 18.09 3.85
N GLU A 211 -3.70 16.99 4.54
CA GLU A 211 -2.31 16.57 4.77
C GLU A 211 -1.58 16.22 3.46
N MET A 212 -2.33 15.88 2.40
CA MET A 212 -1.79 15.51 1.08
C MET A 212 -1.72 16.67 0.09
N ARG A 213 -2.22 17.87 0.44
CA ARG A 213 -2.30 19.02 -0.47
C ARG A 213 -0.97 19.34 -1.14
N ARG A 214 0.15 19.21 -0.42
CA ARG A 214 1.49 19.52 -0.93
C ARG A 214 1.97 18.58 -2.03
N PHE A 215 1.38 17.39 -2.17
CA PHE A 215 1.73 16.41 -3.19
C PHE A 215 0.94 16.60 -4.49
N GLY A 216 -0.02 17.54 -4.50
CA GLY A 216 -0.72 17.99 -5.70
C GLY A 216 -1.37 16.86 -6.50
N GLY A 217 -1.40 17.04 -7.81
CA GLY A 217 -2.03 16.13 -8.77
C GLY A 217 -3.41 16.60 -9.23
N LYS A 218 -3.85 16.10 -10.39
CA LYS A 218 -5.11 16.50 -11.04
C LYS A 218 -6.14 15.39 -10.99
N SER A 219 -7.39 15.75 -10.71
CA SER A 219 -8.53 14.84 -10.91
C SER A 219 -8.67 14.55 -12.41
N GLY A 220 -8.65 13.28 -12.82
CA GLY A 220 -8.67 12.97 -14.27
C GLY A 220 -8.88 11.52 -14.71
N GLY A 221 -9.01 10.54 -13.80
CA GLY A 221 -9.18 9.14 -14.18
C GLY A 221 -8.59 8.20 -13.14
N ASP A 222 -8.12 7.02 -13.58
CA ASP A 222 -7.44 6.03 -12.73
C ASP A 222 -6.21 6.65 -12.03
N LYS A 223 -6.04 6.38 -10.73
CA LYS A 223 -4.91 6.89 -9.91
C LYS A 223 -3.54 6.55 -10.50
N GLY A 224 -3.47 5.51 -11.35
CA GLY A 224 -2.27 5.11 -12.08
C GLY A 224 -1.92 5.95 -13.31
N LEU A 225 -2.70 6.97 -13.67
CA LEU A 225 -2.42 7.81 -14.84
C LEU A 225 -1.29 8.81 -14.55
N LEU A 226 -0.10 8.53 -15.09
CA LEU A 226 1.12 9.32 -14.92
C LEU A 226 0.95 10.81 -15.26
N GLU A 227 0.14 11.12 -16.27
CA GLU A 227 -0.13 12.49 -16.73
C GLU A 227 -0.81 13.38 -15.67
N SER A 228 -1.32 12.76 -14.60
CA SER A 228 -1.98 13.44 -13.50
C SER A 228 -1.01 14.14 -12.55
N PHE A 229 0.30 13.92 -12.67
CA PHE A 229 1.32 14.42 -11.73
C PHE A 229 2.48 15.14 -12.44
N ASP A 230 2.70 16.41 -12.09
CA ASP A 230 3.83 17.23 -12.52
C ASP A 230 4.96 17.20 -11.49
N ARG A 231 5.96 16.34 -11.71
CA ARG A 231 7.16 16.25 -10.86
C ARG A 231 7.92 17.57 -10.76
N GLY A 232 7.91 18.39 -11.83
CA GLY A 232 8.56 19.71 -11.82
C GLY A 232 7.92 20.69 -10.84
N ARG A 233 6.70 20.40 -10.40
CA ARG A 233 5.97 21.13 -9.35
C ARG A 233 6.01 20.46 -7.97
N GLY A 234 6.77 19.38 -7.84
CA GLY A 234 6.80 18.58 -6.62
C GLY A 234 5.58 17.67 -6.44
N GLU A 235 4.76 17.47 -7.48
CA GLU A 235 3.60 16.58 -7.39
C GLU A 235 4.02 15.12 -7.41
N SER A 236 3.41 14.29 -6.56
CA SER A 236 3.77 12.89 -6.40
C SER A 236 2.57 11.95 -6.51
N MET A 237 2.77 10.84 -7.20
CA MET A 237 1.81 9.72 -7.21
C MET A 237 1.81 8.96 -5.89
N PHE A 238 2.95 8.92 -5.19
CA PHE A 238 3.12 8.15 -3.97
C PHE A 238 3.53 9.01 -2.80
N VAL A 239 3.10 8.61 -1.61
CA VAL A 239 3.51 9.21 -0.35
C VAL A 239 4.01 8.10 0.56
N LEU A 240 5.24 8.25 1.05
CA LEU A 240 5.75 7.45 2.16
C LEU A 240 5.40 8.13 3.47
N GLU A 241 4.62 7.45 4.30
CA GLU A 241 4.37 7.82 5.69
C GLU A 241 5.31 7.04 6.61
N ARG A 242 6.09 7.77 7.41
CA ARG A 242 6.89 7.24 8.54
C ARG A 242 6.18 7.59 9.83
N PHE A 243 6.11 6.66 10.79
CA PHE A 243 5.35 6.85 12.03
C PHE A 243 6.20 7.30 13.23
N ARG A 244 7.48 6.92 13.26
CA ARG A 244 8.43 7.22 14.34
C ARG A 244 9.76 7.75 13.78
N PRO A 245 10.55 8.50 14.58
CA PRO A 245 10.21 9.00 15.91
C PRO A 245 9.15 10.12 15.87
N VAL A 246 9.11 10.88 14.78
CA VAL A 246 8.09 11.89 14.47
C VAL A 246 7.42 11.49 13.18
N ARG A 247 6.09 11.56 13.16
CA ARG A 247 5.34 11.28 11.93
C ARG A 247 5.77 12.23 10.82
N SER A 248 6.09 11.68 9.65
CA SER A 248 6.40 12.46 8.46
C SER A 248 5.72 11.85 7.24
N LEU A 249 5.26 12.72 6.33
CA LEU A 249 4.87 12.35 4.98
C LEU A 249 5.95 12.86 4.04
N ALA A 250 6.49 12.01 3.17
CA ALA A 250 7.52 12.37 2.19
C ALA A 250 7.20 11.77 0.82
N THR A 251 7.64 12.42 -0.25
CA THR A 251 7.66 11.80 -1.58
C THR A 251 8.78 10.77 -1.66
N PRO A 252 8.74 9.81 -2.59
CA PRO A 252 9.83 8.84 -2.70
C PRO A 252 11.20 9.46 -2.99
N TRP A 253 11.24 10.52 -3.79
CA TRP A 253 12.51 11.20 -4.10
C TRP A 253 13.00 12.11 -2.96
N GLU A 254 12.11 12.65 -2.12
CA GLU A 254 12.53 13.33 -0.88
C GLU A 254 13.27 12.34 0.02
N VAL A 255 12.75 11.11 0.14
CA VAL A 255 13.39 10.03 0.92
C VAL A 255 14.72 9.60 0.30
N GLN A 256 14.79 9.43 -1.02
CA GLN A 256 16.03 9.06 -1.70
C GLN A 256 17.10 10.16 -1.66
N ALA A 257 16.70 11.43 -1.58
CA ALA A 257 17.64 12.56 -1.45
C ALA A 257 18.17 12.76 -0.01
N GLU A 258 17.49 12.22 1.00
CA GLU A 258 17.94 12.25 2.39
C GLU A 258 19.09 11.23 2.58
N ALA A 259 20.34 11.69 2.59
CA ALA A 259 21.56 10.85 2.67
C ALA A 259 21.63 9.84 3.84
N ASN A 260 20.72 9.95 4.82
CA ASN A 260 20.63 9.05 5.97
C ASN A 260 19.17 8.59 6.24
N ALA A 261 18.25 8.75 5.29
CA ALA A 261 16.90 8.27 5.48
C ALA A 261 16.85 6.75 5.38
N ALA A 262 16.80 6.11 6.54
CA ALA A 262 16.42 4.71 6.60
C ALA A 262 14.97 4.56 6.13
N VAL A 263 14.78 3.83 5.02
CA VAL A 263 13.46 3.33 4.64
C VAL A 263 13.08 2.23 5.64
N PRO A 264 11.90 2.28 6.27
CA PRO A 264 11.47 1.22 7.18
C PRO A 264 11.50 -0.15 6.47
N PRO A 265 12.08 -1.20 7.06
CA PRO A 265 12.26 -2.53 6.42
C PRO A 265 10.95 -3.25 6.10
N ILE A 266 9.82 -2.76 6.64
CA ILE A 266 8.48 -3.22 6.33
C ILE A 266 7.66 -2.03 5.82
N LEU A 267 7.00 -2.22 4.68
CA LEU A 267 6.04 -1.27 4.15
C LEU A 267 4.66 -1.90 4.08
N VAL A 268 3.66 -1.24 4.64
CA VAL A 268 2.28 -1.42 4.16
C VAL A 268 2.20 -0.77 2.79
N LEU A 269 1.52 -1.42 1.84
CA LEU A 269 1.35 -0.92 0.47
C LEU A 269 -0.14 -0.69 0.19
N ASP A 270 -0.50 0.50 -0.29
CA ASP A 270 -1.75 0.72 -1.02
C ASP A 270 -1.52 0.40 -2.50
N LEU A 271 -2.19 -0.64 -2.97
CA LEU A 271 -2.13 -1.15 -4.34
C LEU A 271 -3.31 -0.65 -5.19
N ASN A 272 -3.80 0.56 -4.91
CA ASN A 272 -4.92 1.22 -5.57
C ASN A 272 -6.25 0.49 -5.31
N GLY A 273 -6.66 0.45 -4.04
CA GLY A 273 -7.91 -0.21 -3.60
C GLY A 273 -7.71 -1.64 -3.07
N HIS A 274 -6.46 -2.05 -2.85
CA HIS A 274 -6.12 -3.27 -2.13
C HIS A 274 -4.87 -3.03 -1.28
N PHE A 275 -4.74 -3.70 -0.14
CA PHE A 275 -3.60 -3.54 0.75
C PHE A 275 -2.76 -4.81 0.84
N ALA A 276 -1.45 -4.63 0.84
CA ALA A 276 -0.48 -5.69 1.03
C ALA A 276 0.64 -5.23 1.97
N VAL A 277 1.53 -6.15 2.35
CA VAL A 277 2.75 -5.83 3.07
C VAL A 277 3.94 -6.20 2.21
N ALA A 278 4.92 -5.32 2.12
CA ALA A 278 6.21 -5.59 1.54
C ALA A 278 7.26 -5.64 2.64
N ALA A 279 8.19 -6.57 2.53
CA ALA A 279 9.37 -6.60 3.36
C ALA A 279 10.60 -6.85 2.48
N MET A 280 11.69 -6.20 2.87
CA MET A 280 12.99 -6.61 2.41
C MET A 280 13.21 -8.06 2.83
N VAL A 281 13.69 -8.87 1.91
CA VAL A 281 14.13 -10.22 2.20
C VAL A 281 15.58 -10.33 1.77
N GLY A 282 16.35 -11.17 2.45
CA GLY A 282 17.74 -11.41 2.07
C GLY A 282 17.86 -11.82 0.59
N GLU A 283 19.08 -11.75 0.07
CA GLU A 283 19.37 -12.01 -1.35
C GLU A 283 18.70 -13.30 -1.86
N HIS A 284 17.94 -13.18 -2.94
CA HIS A 284 17.20 -14.30 -3.50
C HIS A 284 17.97 -14.96 -4.64
N ARG A 285 18.20 -16.27 -4.54
CA ARG A 285 18.81 -17.07 -5.61
C ARG A 285 17.70 -17.61 -6.52
N GLY A 286 17.49 -16.99 -7.69
CA GLY A 286 16.47 -17.54 -8.59
C GLY A 286 16.26 -16.86 -9.94
N PHE A 287 16.67 -15.61 -10.14
CA PHE A 287 16.31 -14.84 -11.35
C PHE A 287 17.42 -14.60 -12.37
N ALA A 288 18.66 -14.98 -12.08
CA ALA A 288 19.73 -14.83 -13.06
C ALA A 288 19.64 -15.95 -14.12
N PRO A 289 19.62 -15.63 -15.44
CA PRO A 289 19.93 -16.59 -16.48
C PRO A 289 21.37 -17.09 -16.25
N GLY A 290 21.54 -18.27 -15.64
CA GLY A 290 22.84 -18.76 -15.17
C GLY A 290 22.94 -19.05 -13.67
N GLY A 291 21.89 -18.74 -12.89
CA GLY A 291 21.61 -19.37 -11.59
C GLY A 291 22.53 -19.05 -10.41
N LEU A 292 23.42 -18.04 -10.49
CA LEU A 292 24.44 -17.84 -9.46
C LEU A 292 24.57 -16.41 -8.90
N GLU A 293 23.89 -15.42 -9.46
CA GLU A 293 24.01 -14.05 -8.97
C GLU A 293 22.97 -13.76 -7.88
N GLN A 294 23.47 -13.39 -6.70
CA GLN A 294 22.67 -12.85 -5.61
C GLN A 294 22.16 -11.47 -6.04
N ALA A 295 20.84 -11.33 -6.13
CA ALA A 295 20.20 -10.08 -6.50
C ALA A 295 19.38 -9.54 -5.31
N PRO A 296 19.26 -8.21 -5.19
CA PRO A 296 18.34 -7.59 -4.25
C PRO A 296 16.92 -8.12 -4.47
N ALA A 297 16.18 -8.31 -3.38
CA ALA A 297 14.87 -8.94 -3.43
C ALA A 297 13.86 -8.24 -2.51
N LEU A 298 12.69 -7.96 -3.07
CA LEU A 298 11.52 -7.50 -2.33
C LEU A 298 10.46 -8.61 -2.33
N ALA A 299 9.94 -8.95 -1.16
CA ALA A 299 8.79 -9.83 -1.03
C ALA A 299 7.54 -9.04 -0.66
N ILE A 300 6.45 -9.28 -1.40
CA ILE A 300 5.12 -8.75 -1.12
C ILE A 300 4.22 -9.88 -0.67
N PHE A 301 3.62 -9.73 0.50
CA PHE A 301 2.69 -10.66 1.10
C PHE A 301 1.27 -10.21 0.82
N ASN A 302 0.60 -10.96 -0.04
CA ASN A 302 -0.76 -10.67 -0.50
C ASN A 302 -1.78 -11.62 0.15
N THR A 303 -3.03 -11.19 0.22
CA THR A 303 -4.14 -11.90 0.91
C THR A 303 -5.27 -12.29 -0.04
N THR A 304 -5.04 -12.22 -1.35
CA THR A 304 -5.91 -12.75 -2.42
C THR A 304 -5.13 -13.67 -3.34
N ASP A 305 -5.82 -14.38 -4.23
CA ASP A 305 -5.19 -15.08 -5.36
C ASP A 305 -4.84 -14.16 -6.54
N GLY A 306 -5.10 -12.86 -6.44
CA GLY A 306 -4.78 -11.89 -7.49
C GLY A 306 -3.27 -11.67 -7.66
N ALA A 307 -2.84 -11.39 -8.89
CA ALA A 307 -1.45 -11.04 -9.19
C ALA A 307 -1.27 -9.52 -9.32
N TYR A 308 -0.62 -8.90 -8.34
CA TYR A 308 -0.40 -7.45 -8.23
C TYR A 308 0.98 -7.01 -8.77
N LEU A 309 1.75 -7.92 -9.35
CA LEU A 309 2.97 -7.59 -10.11
C LEU A 309 2.64 -7.12 -11.55
N SER A 310 1.45 -6.58 -11.76
CA SER A 310 0.97 -6.03 -13.04
C SER A 310 -0.04 -4.90 -12.82
N GLY A 311 -0.31 -4.11 -13.86
CA GLY A 311 -1.26 -3.00 -13.78
C GLY A 311 -0.81 -1.86 -12.86
N SER A 312 -1.75 -1.04 -12.39
CA SER A 312 -1.45 0.11 -11.52
C SER A 312 -0.82 -0.28 -10.19
N ALA A 313 -1.16 -1.46 -9.65
CA ALA A 313 -0.52 -1.98 -8.44
C ALA A 313 1.00 -2.17 -8.60
N ALA A 314 1.46 -2.59 -9.79
CA ALA A 314 2.90 -2.75 -10.05
C ALA A 314 3.68 -1.44 -9.90
N LEU A 315 3.04 -0.27 -10.06
CA LEU A 315 3.69 1.03 -9.86
C LEU A 315 4.10 1.23 -8.39
N CYS A 316 3.21 0.91 -7.45
CA CYS A 316 3.49 1.00 -6.01
C CYS A 316 4.55 -0.02 -5.58
N VAL A 317 4.45 -1.25 -6.10
CA VAL A 317 5.43 -2.32 -5.87
C VAL A 317 6.82 -1.96 -6.37
N SER A 318 6.89 -1.44 -7.59
CA SER A 318 8.08 -0.92 -8.25
C SER A 318 8.71 0.20 -7.42
N GLN A 319 7.90 1.15 -6.95
CA GLN A 319 8.37 2.22 -6.07
C GLN A 319 8.88 1.71 -4.72
N ALA A 320 8.22 0.72 -4.11
CA ALA A 320 8.68 0.12 -2.86
C ALA A 320 10.07 -0.50 -3.04
N PHE A 321 10.30 -1.20 -4.16
CA PHE A 321 11.62 -1.76 -4.48
C PHE A 321 12.68 -0.65 -4.62
N ASP A 322 12.37 0.41 -5.37
CA ASP A 322 13.31 1.52 -5.61
C ASP A 322 13.64 2.32 -4.34
N LEU A 323 12.72 2.38 -3.37
CA LEU A 323 13.00 3.00 -2.08
C LEU A 323 14.11 2.22 -1.35
N TYR A 324 14.01 0.90 -1.34
CA TYR A 324 14.99 0.04 -0.66
C TYR A 324 16.33 -0.10 -1.38
N HIS A 325 16.31 -0.02 -2.70
CA HIS A 325 17.46 -0.37 -3.55
C HIS A 325 17.91 0.80 -4.43
N HIS A 326 17.84 2.04 -3.93
CA HIS A 326 18.40 3.15 -4.68
C HIS A 326 19.94 3.10 -4.58
N GLU A 327 20.60 3.18 -5.73
CA GLU A 327 22.01 3.57 -5.75
C GLU A 327 22.06 5.04 -5.35
N SER A 328 22.66 5.35 -4.20
CA SER A 328 23.17 6.71 -4.03
C SER A 328 24.13 6.91 -5.19
N GLU A 329 23.83 7.85 -6.10
CA GLU A 329 24.86 8.36 -6.99
C GLU A 329 25.99 8.75 -6.07
N ASP A 330 27.03 7.92 -6.05
CA ASP A 330 28.25 8.19 -5.32
C ASP A 330 28.76 9.43 -6.03
N LEU A 331 28.37 10.60 -5.51
CA LEU A 331 28.85 11.90 -5.93
C LEU A 331 30.32 11.80 -5.60
N GLY A 332 31.09 11.23 -6.53
CA GLY A 332 32.48 10.90 -6.36
C GLY A 332 33.17 12.11 -5.75
N PRO A 333 34.18 11.88 -4.87
CA PRO A 333 34.75 12.91 -4.01
C PRO A 333 34.85 14.19 -4.81
N SER A 334 34.01 15.17 -4.48
CA SER A 334 33.87 16.39 -5.28
C SER A 334 35.29 16.89 -5.51
N ASP A 335 35.77 16.79 -6.75
CA ASP A 335 37.12 17.25 -7.10
C ASP A 335 37.28 18.61 -6.44
N GLU A 336 38.23 18.71 -5.51
CA GLU A 336 38.44 19.88 -4.66
C GLU A 336 38.32 21.12 -5.55
N VAL A 337 37.18 21.80 -5.46
CA VAL A 337 36.98 23.05 -6.16
C VAL A 337 37.93 23.99 -5.45
N GLY A 338 39.09 24.18 -6.07
CA GLY A 338 40.17 25.01 -5.53
C GLY A 338 39.60 26.33 -5.04
N GLU A 339 40.06 26.73 -3.85
CA GLU A 339 39.76 28.00 -3.19
C GLU A 339 39.66 29.14 -4.21
N GLY A 340 38.43 29.49 -4.59
CA GLY A 340 38.14 30.47 -5.61
C GLY A 340 36.95 31.29 -5.19
N ASP A 341 37.24 32.43 -4.55
CA ASP A 341 36.40 33.58 -4.22
C ASP A 341 34.90 33.33 -3.96
N GLU A 342 34.50 33.44 -2.69
CA GLU A 342 33.11 33.45 -2.22
C GLU A 342 32.23 34.43 -3.04
N PRO A 343 31.19 33.96 -3.74
CA PRO A 343 30.16 34.85 -4.26
C PRO A 343 29.22 35.27 -3.13
N ALA A 344 28.95 36.57 -3.06
CA ALA A 344 28.08 37.19 -2.07
C ALA A 344 26.69 36.53 -2.02
N VAL A 345 26.31 36.08 -0.82
CA VAL A 345 25.00 35.51 -0.50
C VAL A 345 23.91 36.58 -0.69
N ALA A 346 23.08 36.41 -1.72
CA ALA A 346 21.88 37.21 -1.91
C ALA A 346 20.79 36.74 -0.93
N ALA A 347 20.30 37.66 -0.09
CA ALA A 347 19.23 37.41 0.86
C ALA A 347 17.93 37.00 0.14
N LEU A 348 17.30 35.93 0.63
CA LEU A 348 15.96 35.50 0.22
C LEU A 348 14.90 36.56 0.61
N PRO A 349 13.91 36.84 -0.25
CA PRO A 349 12.84 37.76 0.07
C PRO A 349 11.87 37.16 1.09
N ASP A 350 11.44 38.03 2.01
CA ASP A 350 10.52 37.79 3.11
C ASP A 350 9.18 37.21 2.61
N ALA A 351 8.77 36.08 3.20
CA ALA A 351 7.54 35.38 2.83
C ALA A 351 6.33 36.14 3.36
N GLY A 352 5.81 37.05 2.53
CA GLY A 352 4.60 37.82 2.80
C GLY A 352 3.39 36.93 3.07
N THR A 353 2.62 37.33 4.09
CA THR A 353 1.41 36.68 4.57
C THR A 353 0.33 36.65 3.47
N LEU A 354 0.06 35.47 2.91
CA LEU A 354 -1.04 35.27 1.95
C LEU A 354 -2.38 35.29 2.71
N GLN A 355 -3.29 36.19 2.31
CA GLN A 355 -4.66 36.16 2.79
C GLN A 355 -5.46 35.07 2.07
N PRO A 356 -6.40 34.39 2.76
CA PRO A 356 -7.23 33.35 2.15
C PRO A 356 -8.23 33.95 1.16
N GLU A 357 -8.30 33.38 -0.05
CA GLU A 357 -9.34 33.71 -1.02
C GLU A 357 -10.72 33.13 -0.61
N PRO A 358 -11.82 33.80 -1.01
CA PRO A 358 -13.17 33.36 -0.67
C PRO A 358 -13.56 32.06 -1.40
N VAL A 359 -14.04 31.08 -0.63
CA VAL A 359 -14.52 29.78 -1.10
C VAL A 359 -15.88 29.95 -1.81
N ALA A 360 -15.96 29.48 -3.06
CA ALA A 360 -17.21 29.45 -3.83
C ALA A 360 -18.18 28.35 -3.31
N PRO A 361 -19.51 28.57 -3.39
CA PRO A 361 -20.49 27.61 -2.90
C PRO A 361 -20.57 26.33 -3.76
N PRO A 362 -20.91 25.18 -3.14
CA PRO A 362 -20.90 23.88 -3.82
C PRO A 362 -22.03 23.73 -4.85
N VAL A 363 -21.67 23.15 -5.99
CA VAL A 363 -22.61 22.72 -7.04
C VAL A 363 -23.17 21.34 -6.69
N PRO A 364 -24.49 21.09 -6.80
CA PRO A 364 -25.06 19.79 -6.46
C PRO A 364 -24.67 18.70 -7.48
N PRO A 365 -24.41 17.46 -7.02
CA PRO A 365 -24.00 16.37 -7.91
C PRO A 365 -25.14 15.87 -8.79
N SER A 366 -24.80 15.66 -10.06
CA SER A 366 -25.61 15.00 -11.08
C SER A 366 -25.66 13.50 -10.80
N SER A 367 -26.88 12.95 -10.77
CA SER A 367 -27.16 11.53 -10.60
C SER A 367 -26.79 10.73 -11.85
N ALA A 368 -25.78 9.87 -11.76
CA ALA A 368 -25.55 8.79 -12.72
C ALA A 368 -25.34 7.48 -11.96
N GLU A 369 -26.12 6.48 -12.38
CA GLU A 369 -26.32 5.18 -11.78
C GLU A 369 -25.12 4.25 -12.01
N CYS A 370 -24.66 3.56 -10.96
CA CYS A 370 -23.84 2.35 -11.08
C CYS A 370 -24.75 1.14 -10.89
N GLY A 371 -24.95 0.40 -11.98
CA GLY A 371 -25.56 -0.92 -11.97
C GLY A 371 -24.57 -1.98 -11.48
N LEU A 372 -25.09 -2.87 -10.64
CA LEU A 372 -24.43 -4.05 -10.08
C LEU A 372 -24.08 -5.10 -11.14
#